data_AF-A0A3C0PKK8-F1
#
_entry.id   AF-A0A3C0PKK8-F1
#
_cell.length_a   1.000
_cell.length_b   1.000
_cell.length_c   1.000
_cell.angle_alpha   90.00
_cell.angle_beta   90.00
_cell.angle_gamma   90.00
#
_symmetry.space_group_name_H-M   'P 1'
#
loop_
_entity.id
_entity.type
_entity.pdbx_description
1 polymer ?
#
loop_
_entity_poly.entity_id
_entity_poly.type
_entity_poly.pdbx_seq_one_letter_code
_entity_poly.pdbx_strand_id
1 'polypeptide(L)'
;IEDIQRMQNQEFFRINSRDSHPGTDDLGGSHMAFNKNQGNVQRLFLMEGYNPLRLKRQLVNRKEKTLDILNIKYALQVDEQKRSMGFVERNGFCPRCRMVYDYKVEADENKILPDLYSDSFNHKTGVILEEKPYFEASAETIADSSWNCRIVSYSLNSITIDVQTPRTGLLILSEIHYPEWKAKVDGAGVPLYRADYALRAIPVNPGRHNVTCYYDPETFRKGLHISLVALALTIALVFTGFAIQRKKPL
;
A
#
# COMPACT_ATOMS: atom_id res chain seq x y z
N ILE A 1 6.31 -10.90 -20.37
CA ILE A 1 5.09 -10.62 -19.57
C ILE A 1 4.73 -11.83 -18.73
N GLU A 2 4.58 -13.01 -19.35
CA GLU A 2 4.28 -14.26 -18.63
C GLU A 2 5.28 -14.57 -17.51
N ASP A 3 6.58 -14.37 -17.74
CA ASP A 3 7.60 -14.56 -16.70
C ASP A 3 7.39 -13.65 -15.48
N ILE A 4 7.08 -12.37 -15.73
CA ILE A 4 6.79 -11.40 -14.68
C ILE A 4 5.52 -11.80 -13.90
N GLN A 5 4.48 -12.26 -14.60
CA GLN A 5 3.27 -12.76 -13.94
C GLN A 5 3.54 -14.00 -13.10
N ARG A 6 4.39 -14.92 -13.57
CA ARG A 6 4.83 -16.09 -12.80
C ARG A 6 5.58 -15.68 -11.53
N MET A 7 6.47 -14.69 -11.63
CA MET A 7 7.18 -14.14 -10.47
C MET A 7 6.22 -13.45 -9.49
N GLN A 8 5.21 -12.73 -9.98
CA GLN A 8 4.22 -12.06 -9.14
C GLN A 8 3.29 -13.00 -8.37
N ASN A 9 3.16 -14.26 -8.82
CA ASN A 9 2.46 -15.30 -8.07
C ASN A 9 3.29 -15.82 -6.87
N GLN A 10 4.59 -15.55 -6.85
CA GLN A 10 5.49 -15.95 -5.74
C GLN A 10 5.75 -14.78 -4.78
N GLU A 11 5.94 -13.59 -5.31
CA GLU A 11 6.24 -12.37 -4.55
C GLU A 11 5.47 -11.18 -5.12
N PHE A 12 4.81 -10.40 -4.26
CA PHE A 12 4.19 -9.16 -4.67
C PHE A 12 5.24 -8.05 -4.79
N PHE A 13 5.62 -7.68 -6.02
CA PHE A 13 6.52 -6.56 -6.30
C PHE A 13 5.95 -5.57 -7.32
N ARG A 14 6.38 -4.31 -7.26
CA ARG A 14 6.06 -3.29 -8.26
C ARG A 14 7.12 -3.17 -9.33
N ILE A 15 6.69 -2.66 -10.49
CA ILE A 15 7.53 -2.46 -11.67
C ILE A 15 7.41 -1.01 -12.12
N ASN A 16 8.54 -0.36 -12.38
CA ASN A 16 8.57 0.91 -13.07
C ASN A 16 8.66 0.65 -14.57
N SER A 17 7.61 1.01 -15.31
CA SER A 17 7.50 0.75 -16.74
C SER A 17 8.03 1.88 -17.62
N ARG A 18 8.59 2.92 -17.01
CA ARG A 18 9.26 4.03 -17.69
C ARG A 18 10.78 3.96 -17.53
N ASP A 19 11.47 4.53 -18.50
CA ASP A 19 12.91 4.72 -18.48
C ASP A 19 13.31 5.93 -17.63
N SER A 20 14.61 6.15 -17.49
CA SER A 20 15.18 7.37 -16.89
C SER A 20 15.16 8.53 -17.88
N HIS A 21 14.87 9.75 -17.43
CA HIS A 21 15.18 10.92 -18.24
C HIS A 21 16.70 10.99 -18.50
N PRO A 22 17.14 11.35 -19.72
CA PRO A 22 18.57 11.44 -20.05
C PRO A 22 19.34 12.32 -19.05
N GLY A 23 20.42 11.79 -18.50
CA GLY A 23 21.27 12.49 -17.54
C GLY A 23 20.72 12.62 -16.11
N THR A 24 19.63 11.91 -15.78
CA THR A 24 19.04 11.90 -14.44
C THR A 24 18.77 10.48 -13.93
N ASP A 25 18.58 10.35 -12.61
CA ASP A 25 18.10 9.14 -11.94
C ASP A 25 16.56 9.03 -11.91
N ASP A 26 15.85 10.04 -12.44
CA ASP A 26 14.39 10.08 -12.44
C ASP A 26 13.83 9.11 -13.49
N LEU A 27 13.25 8.00 -13.02
CA LEU A 27 12.64 6.97 -13.85
C LEU A 27 11.28 7.36 -14.45
N GLY A 28 11.16 8.61 -14.91
CA GLY A 28 9.95 9.23 -15.45
C GLY A 28 9.98 9.51 -16.95
N GLY A 29 10.95 8.96 -17.67
CA GLY A 29 11.27 9.27 -19.06
C GLY A 29 10.16 9.01 -20.07
N SER A 30 10.45 9.35 -21.34
CA SER A 30 9.48 9.34 -22.43
C SER A 30 9.12 7.93 -22.93
N HIS A 31 10.00 6.95 -22.71
CA HIS A 31 9.75 5.58 -23.16
C HIS A 31 8.88 4.84 -22.13
N MET A 32 7.92 4.06 -22.62
CA MET A 32 7.05 3.26 -21.78
C MET A 32 6.97 1.85 -22.34
N ALA A 33 7.22 0.86 -21.49
CA ALA A 33 7.20 -0.56 -21.86
C ALA A 33 5.77 -1.09 -22.13
N PHE A 34 4.77 -0.43 -21.57
CA PHE A 34 3.37 -0.85 -21.63
C PHE A 34 2.47 0.29 -22.11
N ASN A 35 1.34 -0.07 -22.71
CA ASN A 35 0.28 0.90 -22.98
C ASN A 35 -0.39 1.36 -21.66
N LYS A 36 -1.05 2.53 -21.71
CA LYS A 36 -1.83 3.02 -20.56
C LYS A 36 -2.80 1.95 -20.06
N ASN A 37 -2.85 1.76 -18.74
CA ASN A 37 -3.70 0.79 -18.03
C ASN A 37 -3.45 -0.69 -18.34
N GLN A 38 -2.46 -1.05 -19.16
CA GLN A 38 -2.16 -2.45 -19.47
C GLN A 38 -1.79 -3.25 -18.22
N GLY A 39 -1.14 -2.61 -17.22
CA GLY A 39 -0.85 -3.24 -15.94
C GLY A 39 -2.11 -3.75 -15.23
N ASN A 40 -3.20 -2.98 -15.22
CA ASN A 40 -4.46 -3.41 -14.58
C ASN A 40 -5.09 -4.61 -15.30
N VAL A 41 -5.03 -4.63 -16.63
CA VAL A 41 -5.57 -5.75 -17.44
C VAL A 41 -4.76 -7.03 -17.20
N GLN A 42 -3.44 -6.90 -17.15
CA GLN A 42 -2.52 -8.03 -17.01
C GLN A 42 -2.21 -8.39 -15.55
N ARG A 43 -2.88 -7.72 -14.59
CA ARG A 43 -2.65 -7.86 -13.14
C ARG A 43 -1.20 -7.62 -12.73
N LEU A 44 -0.51 -6.72 -13.42
CA LEU A 44 0.83 -6.27 -13.08
C LEU A 44 0.76 -5.05 -12.17
N PHE A 45 1.48 -5.08 -11.05
CA PHE A 45 1.64 -3.91 -10.19
C PHE A 45 2.64 -2.91 -10.81
N LEU A 46 2.12 -2.02 -11.65
CA LEU A 46 2.92 -0.93 -12.21
C LEU A 46 2.94 0.28 -11.25
N MET A 47 4.05 1.02 -11.26
CA MET A 47 4.15 2.34 -10.64
C MET A 47 3.26 3.34 -11.40
N GLU A 48 3.29 3.25 -12.73
CA GLU A 48 2.44 4.03 -13.62
C GLU A 48 1.02 3.47 -13.67
N GLY A 49 0.06 4.37 -13.87
CA GLY A 49 -1.30 3.97 -14.15
C GLY A 49 -2.30 5.01 -13.69
N TYR A 50 -3.55 4.60 -13.72
CA TYR A 50 -4.64 5.39 -13.19
C TYR A 50 -4.62 5.34 -11.67
N ASN A 51 -4.38 6.49 -11.02
CA ASN A 51 -4.63 6.64 -9.59
C ASN A 51 -6.01 7.30 -9.41
N PRO A 52 -7.08 6.53 -9.09
CA PRO A 52 -8.44 7.06 -8.95
C PRO A 52 -8.55 8.08 -7.80
N LEU A 53 -7.64 8.01 -6.83
CA LEU A 53 -7.68 8.84 -5.63
C LEU A 53 -6.59 9.90 -5.71
N ARG A 54 -7.00 11.17 -5.88
CA ARG A 54 -6.12 12.33 -5.67
C ARG A 54 -5.90 12.54 -4.17
N LEU A 55 -5.00 11.75 -3.61
CA LEU A 55 -4.53 11.91 -2.23
C LEU A 55 -3.68 13.18 -2.13
N LYS A 56 -3.81 13.91 -1.02
CA LYS A 56 -2.95 15.07 -0.72
C LYS A 56 -1.48 14.66 -0.54
N ARG A 57 -1.25 13.50 0.08
CA ARG A 57 0.08 12.92 0.30
C ARG A 57 0.45 12.02 -0.87
N GLN A 58 1.45 12.45 -1.65
CA GLN A 58 1.95 11.69 -2.79
C GLN A 58 3.48 11.64 -2.77
N LEU A 59 4.01 10.44 -2.92
CA LEU A 59 5.42 10.21 -3.23
C LEU A 59 5.63 10.39 -4.74
N VAL A 60 5.62 11.64 -5.20
CA VAL A 60 5.67 11.98 -6.65
C VAL A 60 7.07 11.85 -7.22
N ASN A 61 8.09 12.01 -6.37
CA ASN A 61 9.49 11.99 -6.80
C ASN A 61 9.95 10.55 -7.09
N ARG A 62 10.48 10.26 -8.28
CA ARG A 62 10.99 8.92 -8.65
C ARG A 62 12.48 8.71 -8.33
N LYS A 63 13.01 9.44 -7.34
CA LYS A 63 14.32 9.19 -6.71
C LYS A 63 14.46 7.75 -6.23
N GLU A 64 15.69 7.27 -6.16
CA GLU A 64 16.01 5.88 -5.75
C GLU A 64 15.35 5.46 -4.44
N LYS A 65 15.44 6.28 -3.38
CA LYS A 65 14.84 5.98 -2.07
C LYS A 65 13.32 5.83 -2.15
N THR A 66 12.65 6.64 -2.96
CA THR A 66 11.20 6.51 -3.17
C THR A 66 10.86 5.19 -3.84
N LEU A 67 11.60 4.85 -4.90
CA LEU A 67 11.41 3.60 -5.63
C LEU A 67 11.66 2.39 -4.71
N ASP A 68 12.63 2.50 -3.80
CA ASP A 68 12.94 1.47 -2.83
C ASP A 68 11.77 1.21 -1.88
N ILE A 69 11.26 2.25 -1.20
CA ILE A 69 10.16 2.10 -0.25
C ILE A 69 8.83 1.76 -0.94
N LEU A 70 8.67 2.12 -2.21
CA LEU A 70 7.53 1.73 -3.05
C LEU A 70 7.63 0.30 -3.60
N ASN A 71 8.64 -0.47 -3.18
CA ASN A 71 8.79 -1.87 -3.57
C ASN A 71 8.94 -2.05 -5.09
N ILE A 72 9.63 -1.12 -5.74
CA ILE A 72 9.96 -1.18 -7.17
C ILE A 72 11.17 -2.10 -7.34
N LYS A 73 10.90 -3.35 -7.70
CA LYS A 73 11.93 -4.38 -7.91
C LYS A 73 12.53 -4.31 -9.30
N TYR A 74 11.71 -4.06 -10.32
CA TYR A 74 12.16 -3.96 -11.71
C TYR A 74 11.93 -2.56 -12.29
N ALA A 75 12.91 -2.06 -13.04
CA ALA A 75 12.81 -0.81 -13.79
C ALA A 75 13.11 -1.05 -15.28
N LEU A 76 12.47 -0.27 -16.15
CA LEU A 76 12.77 -0.28 -17.57
C LEU A 76 14.14 0.36 -17.82
N GLN A 77 15.00 -0.36 -18.53
CA GLN A 77 16.24 0.15 -19.08
C GLN A 77 16.16 0.14 -20.61
N VAL A 78 16.54 1.26 -21.21
CA VAL A 78 16.63 1.43 -22.66
C VAL A 78 18.11 1.42 -23.03
N ASP A 79 18.51 0.49 -23.88
CA ASP A 79 19.83 0.48 -24.52
C ASP A 79 19.68 1.12 -25.90
N GLU A 80 20.07 2.39 -26.02
CA GLU A 80 19.99 3.15 -27.27
C GLU A 80 20.89 2.57 -28.36
N GLN A 81 22.04 2.00 -27.99
CA GLN A 81 23.00 1.44 -28.95
C GLN A 81 22.47 0.16 -29.58
N LYS A 82 21.87 -0.71 -28.76
CA LYS A 82 21.25 -1.97 -29.22
C LYS A 82 19.80 -1.81 -29.67
N ARG A 83 19.22 -0.61 -29.53
CA ARG A 83 17.80 -0.32 -29.79
C ARG A 83 16.88 -1.34 -29.11
N SER A 84 17.21 -1.68 -27.86
CA SER A 84 16.50 -2.70 -27.10
C SER A 84 16.01 -2.13 -25.76
N MET A 85 14.91 -2.68 -25.27
CA MET A 85 14.36 -2.33 -23.97
C MET A 85 14.22 -3.60 -23.13
N GLY A 86 14.57 -3.51 -21.86
CA GLY A 86 14.51 -4.65 -20.94
C GLY A 86 14.20 -4.18 -19.52
N PHE A 87 13.71 -5.10 -18.69
CA PHE A 87 13.57 -4.86 -17.26
C PHE A 87 14.83 -5.32 -16.54
N VAL A 88 15.35 -4.46 -15.68
CA VAL A 88 16.50 -4.78 -14.83
C VAL A 88 16.08 -4.72 -13.37
N GLU A 89 16.57 -5.69 -12.59
CA GLU A 89 16.33 -5.75 -11.16
C GLU A 89 17.14 -4.66 -10.43
N ARG A 90 16.47 -3.94 -9.53
CA ARG A 90 17.07 -2.90 -8.70
C ARG A 90 17.61 -3.54 -7.42
N ASN A 91 18.86 -3.29 -7.05
CA ASN A 91 19.45 -3.83 -5.80
C ASN A 91 18.96 -3.11 -4.52
N GLY A 92 18.31 -1.95 -4.66
CA GLY A 92 17.88 -1.10 -3.55
C GLY A 92 16.51 -1.43 -2.95
N PHE A 93 15.69 -2.22 -3.64
CA PHE A 93 14.27 -2.32 -3.33
C PHE A 93 13.98 -2.86 -1.92
N CYS A 94 12.98 -2.28 -1.26
CA CYS A 94 12.42 -2.87 -0.05
C CYS A 94 11.34 -3.90 -0.43
N PRO A 95 11.25 -5.03 0.28
CA PRO A 95 10.11 -5.94 0.16
C PRO A 95 8.79 -5.21 0.42
N ARG A 96 7.69 -5.69 -0.18
CA ARG A 96 6.38 -5.05 -0.04
C ARG A 96 5.88 -5.03 1.39
N CYS A 97 6.25 -6.03 2.17
CA CYS A 97 6.09 -6.06 3.61
C CYS A 97 7.44 -6.36 4.27
N ARG A 98 7.80 -5.58 5.29
CA ARG A 98 9.06 -5.77 6.04
C ARG A 98 8.89 -5.39 7.50
N MET A 99 9.64 -6.02 8.39
CA MET A 99 9.72 -5.58 9.78
C MET A 99 10.83 -4.54 9.95
N VAL A 100 10.54 -3.52 10.75
CA VAL A 100 11.51 -2.52 11.20
C VAL A 100 11.39 -2.33 12.71
N TYR A 101 12.53 -2.15 13.35
CA TYR A 101 12.64 -2.03 14.81
C TYR A 101 13.12 -0.66 15.27
N ASP A 102 13.65 0.14 14.35
CA ASP A 102 14.09 1.51 14.58
C ASP A 102 13.10 2.48 13.93
N TYR A 103 12.65 3.47 14.68
CA TYR A 103 11.72 4.47 14.17
C TYR A 103 12.08 5.86 14.67
N LYS A 104 11.86 6.85 13.78
CA LYS A 104 11.89 8.27 14.12
C LYS A 104 10.45 8.78 14.11
N VAL A 105 10.09 9.61 15.09
CA VAL A 105 8.81 10.32 15.08
C VAL A 105 9.05 11.74 14.55
N GLU A 106 8.33 12.13 13.51
CA GLU A 106 8.33 13.49 12.95
C GLU A 106 6.90 13.88 12.58
N ALA A 107 6.32 14.79 13.36
CA ALA A 107 4.94 15.24 13.19
C ALA A 107 4.81 16.37 12.15
N ASP A 108 5.90 17.09 11.85
CA ASP A 108 5.90 18.14 10.83
C ASP A 108 5.99 17.54 9.43
N GLU A 109 4.87 17.56 8.71
CA GLU A 109 4.74 17.11 7.32
C GLU A 109 5.88 17.60 6.41
N ASN A 110 6.34 18.84 6.60
CA ASN A 110 7.34 19.46 5.73
C ASN A 110 8.76 18.91 5.99
N LYS A 111 8.99 18.26 7.13
CA LYS A 111 10.30 17.68 7.50
C LYS A 111 10.42 16.20 7.16
N ILE A 112 9.30 15.48 7.06
CA ILE A 112 9.29 14.03 6.80
C ILE A 112 10.03 13.68 5.50
N LEU A 113 9.72 14.36 4.40
CA LEU A 113 10.37 14.08 3.11
C LEU A 113 11.86 14.46 3.11
N PRO A 114 12.28 15.67 3.54
CA PRO A 114 13.70 15.99 3.73
C PRO A 114 14.45 14.96 4.57
N ASP A 115 13.88 14.53 5.69
CA ASP A 115 14.49 13.55 6.58
C ASP A 115 14.60 12.16 5.93
N LEU A 116 13.53 11.71 5.27
CA LEU A 116 13.52 10.44 4.53
C LEU A 116 14.59 10.40 3.44
N TYR A 117 14.79 11.51 2.74
CA TYR A 117 15.79 11.60 1.68
C TYR A 117 17.21 11.89 2.19
N SER A 118 17.37 12.33 3.44
CA SER A 118 18.69 12.63 4.03
C SER A 118 19.63 11.42 4.02
N ASP A 119 20.92 11.63 3.76
CA ASP A 119 21.92 10.55 3.75
C ASP A 119 22.13 9.93 5.14
N SER A 120 21.77 10.66 6.21
CA SER A 120 21.81 10.16 7.58
C SER A 120 20.73 9.13 7.90
N PHE A 121 19.67 9.04 7.08
CA PHE A 121 18.56 8.12 7.33
C PHE A 121 18.61 6.90 6.41
N ASN A 122 18.62 5.70 7.02
CA ASN A 122 18.58 4.43 6.31
C ASN A 122 17.13 3.92 6.21
N HIS A 123 16.49 4.14 5.05
CA HIS A 123 15.10 3.72 4.76
C HIS A 123 14.89 2.21 4.69
N LYS A 124 15.97 1.41 4.66
CA LYS A 124 15.88 -0.06 4.67
C LYS A 124 15.67 -0.61 6.07
N THR A 125 16.27 0.02 7.08
CA THR A 125 16.26 -0.45 8.48
C THR A 125 15.47 0.43 9.42
N GLY A 126 15.19 1.68 9.03
CA GLY A 126 14.41 2.65 9.79
C GLY A 126 13.09 2.99 9.12
N VAL A 127 12.22 3.65 9.87
CA VAL A 127 10.95 4.22 9.39
C VAL A 127 10.67 5.56 10.07
N ILE A 128 10.08 6.51 9.35
CA ILE A 128 9.59 7.76 9.94
C ILE A 128 8.09 7.64 10.17
N LEU A 129 7.63 7.82 11.41
CA LEU A 129 6.22 7.86 11.79
C LEU A 129 5.77 9.30 12.09
N GLU A 130 4.54 9.62 11.74
CA GLU A 130 3.95 10.94 12.09
C GLU A 130 3.50 11.01 13.56
N GLU A 131 3.23 9.85 14.15
CA GLU A 131 2.71 9.72 15.52
C GLU A 131 3.50 8.65 16.27
N LYS A 132 3.67 8.86 17.58
CA LYS A 132 4.37 7.89 18.43
C LYS A 132 3.55 6.60 18.55
N PRO A 133 4.12 5.42 18.27
CA PRO A 133 3.42 4.16 18.46
C PRO A 133 3.24 3.86 19.96
N TYR A 134 2.34 2.94 20.30
CA TYR A 134 2.04 2.59 21.69
C TYR A 134 3.20 1.89 22.43
N PHE A 135 4.30 1.58 21.75
CA PHE A 135 5.46 0.89 22.28
C PHE A 135 6.74 1.70 22.06
N GLU A 136 7.70 1.58 22.97
CA GLU A 136 9.03 2.16 22.81
C GLU A 136 9.90 1.25 21.95
N ALA A 137 10.74 1.83 21.10
CA ALA A 137 11.75 1.05 20.39
C ALA A 137 12.68 0.37 21.42
N SER A 138 12.78 -0.96 21.40
CA SER A 138 13.73 -1.66 22.27
C SER A 138 15.17 -1.37 21.81
N ALA A 139 16.03 -0.97 22.75
CA ALA A 139 17.45 -0.72 22.49
C ALA A 139 18.27 -2.01 22.29
N GLU A 140 17.66 -3.19 22.52
CA GLU A 140 18.38 -4.47 22.50
C GLU A 140 18.66 -4.94 21.08
N THR A 141 19.92 -4.85 20.65
CA THR A 141 20.39 -5.49 19.43
C THR A 141 20.35 -7.02 19.60
N ILE A 142 19.22 -7.65 19.28
CA ILE A 142 19.13 -9.11 19.25
C ILE A 142 19.91 -9.60 18.03
N ALA A 143 20.92 -10.44 18.27
CA ALA A 143 21.80 -11.01 17.24
C ALA A 143 21.05 -11.85 16.19
N ASP A 144 19.88 -12.41 16.55
CA ASP A 144 18.93 -13.07 15.64
C ASP A 144 17.78 -12.11 15.29
N SER A 145 18.05 -11.08 14.49
CA SER A 145 17.03 -10.19 13.93
C SER A 145 16.32 -10.78 12.71
N SER A 146 16.24 -12.11 12.60
CA SER A 146 15.60 -12.77 11.46
C SER A 146 14.08 -12.75 11.63
N TRP A 147 13.44 -11.74 11.05
CA TRP A 147 12.00 -11.73 10.84
C TRP A 147 11.66 -12.42 9.52
N ASN A 148 10.42 -12.88 9.42
CA ASN A 148 9.82 -13.33 8.16
C ASN A 148 8.50 -12.57 7.97
N CYS A 149 8.30 -12.00 6.78
CA CYS A 149 7.04 -11.38 6.40
C CYS A 149 6.64 -11.84 5.02
N ARG A 150 5.39 -12.29 4.86
CA ARG A 150 4.87 -12.72 3.56
C ARG A 150 3.40 -12.33 3.41
N ILE A 151 3.07 -11.69 2.30
CA ILE A 151 1.68 -11.42 1.92
C ILE A 151 1.05 -12.75 1.46
N VAL A 152 0.02 -13.20 2.16
CA VAL A 152 -0.72 -14.45 1.88
C VAL A 152 -1.83 -14.22 0.89
N SER A 153 -2.52 -13.07 1.01
CA SER A 153 -3.59 -12.69 0.08
C SER A 153 -3.58 -11.20 -0.15
N TYR A 154 -3.76 -10.80 -1.40
CA TYR A 154 -3.84 -9.41 -1.80
C TYR A 154 -5.12 -9.17 -2.60
N SER A 155 -5.98 -8.28 -2.11
CA SER A 155 -7.22 -7.88 -2.78
C SER A 155 -7.43 -6.37 -2.66
N LEU A 156 -8.41 -5.84 -3.41
CA LEU A 156 -8.74 -4.41 -3.40
C LEU A 156 -9.10 -3.89 -2.00
N ASN A 157 -9.80 -4.70 -1.20
CA ASN A 157 -10.36 -4.28 0.09
C ASN A 157 -9.68 -4.94 1.30
N SER A 158 -8.74 -5.86 1.09
CA SER A 158 -8.07 -6.60 2.18
C SER A 158 -6.71 -7.14 1.75
N ILE A 159 -5.74 -7.05 2.65
CA ILE A 159 -4.38 -7.59 2.51
C ILE A 159 -4.07 -8.38 3.78
N THR A 160 -3.70 -9.65 3.61
CA THR A 160 -3.40 -10.57 4.71
C THR A 160 -1.92 -10.94 4.66
N ILE A 161 -1.26 -10.88 5.80
CA ILE A 161 0.19 -10.96 5.92
C ILE A 161 0.52 -11.92 7.06
N ASP A 162 1.32 -12.94 6.77
CA ASP A 162 1.94 -13.77 7.81
C ASP A 162 3.24 -13.08 8.25
N VAL A 163 3.37 -12.86 9.55
CA VAL A 163 4.55 -12.23 10.14
C VAL A 163 5.10 -13.13 11.23
N GLN A 164 6.41 -13.35 11.23
CA GLN A 164 7.16 -13.87 12.36
C GLN A 164 8.23 -12.84 12.74
N THR A 165 8.24 -12.39 13.99
CA THR A 165 9.21 -11.41 14.48
C THR A 165 9.73 -11.81 15.87
N PRO A 166 11.05 -11.69 16.13
CA PRO A 166 11.64 -12.02 17.43
C PRO A 166 11.39 -10.97 18.52
N ARG A 167 10.97 -9.75 18.14
CA ARG A 167 10.70 -8.64 19.07
C ARG A 167 9.60 -7.71 18.56
N THR A 168 9.08 -6.86 19.45
CA THR A 168 8.12 -5.83 19.06
C THR A 168 8.75 -4.87 18.05
N GLY A 169 8.03 -4.61 16.97
CA GLY A 169 8.45 -3.72 15.89
C GLY A 169 7.28 -3.29 15.03
N LEU A 170 7.59 -2.61 13.93
CA LEU A 170 6.63 -2.13 12.95
C LEU A 170 6.69 -3.01 11.71
N LEU A 171 5.56 -3.62 11.37
CA LEU A 171 5.32 -4.14 10.04
C LEU A 171 5.04 -2.95 9.11
N ILE A 172 5.98 -2.68 8.22
CA ILE A 172 5.82 -1.67 7.17
C ILE A 172 5.26 -2.35 5.94
N LEU A 173 4.15 -1.81 5.46
CA LEU A 173 3.50 -2.24 4.24
C LEU A 173 3.64 -1.11 3.21
N SER A 174 4.27 -1.43 2.08
CA SER A 174 4.42 -0.56 0.92
C SER A 174 3.09 -0.38 0.20
N GLU A 175 2.10 0.15 0.91
CA GLU A 175 0.75 0.48 0.44
C GLU A 175 0.40 1.87 0.94
N ILE A 176 -0.28 2.64 0.09
CA ILE A 176 -0.59 4.01 0.42
C ILE A 176 -1.58 4.06 1.59
N HIS A 177 -1.21 4.79 2.64
CA HIS A 177 -2.02 5.05 3.81
C HIS A 177 -3.25 5.87 3.42
N TYR A 178 -4.41 5.38 3.80
CA TYR A 178 -5.67 6.09 3.63
C TYR A 178 -6.53 5.91 4.89
N PRO A 179 -7.17 6.98 5.43
CA PRO A 179 -7.78 6.96 6.77
C PRO A 179 -8.84 5.88 7.02
N GLU A 180 -9.55 5.42 5.99
CA GLU A 180 -10.58 4.37 6.14
C GLU A 180 -10.02 2.94 6.12
N TRP A 181 -8.69 2.76 6.01
CA TRP A 181 -8.05 1.46 6.23
C TRP A 181 -7.83 1.20 7.71
N LYS A 182 -8.08 -0.03 8.11
CA LYS A 182 -7.90 -0.54 9.48
C LYS A 182 -6.96 -1.74 9.48
N ALA A 183 -6.42 -2.06 10.64
CA ALA A 183 -5.56 -3.22 10.83
C ALA A 183 -6.04 -4.10 11.98
N LYS A 184 -5.81 -5.40 11.83
CA LYS A 184 -5.98 -6.41 12.87
C LYS A 184 -4.72 -7.26 12.97
N VAL A 185 -4.34 -7.63 14.19
CA VAL A 185 -3.32 -8.64 14.49
C VAL A 185 -4.04 -9.76 15.22
N ASP A 186 -4.03 -10.97 14.65
CA ASP A 186 -4.74 -12.15 15.17
C ASP A 186 -6.23 -11.88 15.47
N GLY A 187 -6.86 -11.08 14.59
CA GLY A 187 -8.27 -10.71 14.71
C GLY A 187 -8.57 -9.52 15.64
N ALA A 188 -7.64 -9.14 16.51
CA ALA A 188 -7.77 -7.98 17.38
C ALA A 188 -7.42 -6.68 16.65
N GLY A 189 -8.25 -5.66 16.77
CA GLY A 189 -8.01 -4.35 16.14
C GLY A 189 -6.78 -3.67 16.73
N VAL A 190 -5.91 -3.16 15.86
CA VAL A 190 -4.71 -2.40 16.26
C VAL A 190 -4.65 -1.07 15.52
N PRO A 191 -3.97 -0.05 16.07
CA PRO A 191 -3.74 1.20 15.36
C PRO A 191 -2.94 0.98 14.06
N LEU A 192 -3.34 1.68 13.01
CA LEU A 192 -2.63 1.76 11.73
C LEU A 192 -1.97 3.13 11.66
N TYR A 193 -0.64 3.16 11.57
CA TYR A 193 0.14 4.40 11.52
C TYR A 193 0.52 4.75 10.08
N ARG A 194 0.71 6.05 9.84
CA ARG A 194 1.36 6.53 8.62
C ARG A 194 2.87 6.48 8.79
N ALA A 195 3.53 5.86 7.82
CA ALA A 195 4.96 5.67 7.76
C ALA A 195 5.54 6.28 6.49
N ASP A 196 6.79 6.74 6.52
CA ASP A 196 7.56 7.22 5.37
C ASP A 196 6.70 8.11 4.44
N TYR A 197 6.05 9.11 5.05
CA TYR A 197 5.15 10.09 4.46
C TYR A 197 3.80 9.58 3.93
N ALA A 198 3.74 8.36 3.36
CA ALA A 198 2.55 7.87 2.68
C ALA A 198 2.29 6.37 2.83
N LEU A 199 3.17 5.61 3.47
CA LEU A 199 3.04 4.17 3.66
C LEU A 199 2.31 3.82 4.96
N ARG A 200 2.04 2.52 5.16
CA ARG A 200 1.34 2.00 6.33
C ARG A 200 2.31 1.31 7.28
N ALA A 201 2.12 1.52 8.57
CA ALA A 201 2.84 0.82 9.63
C ALA A 201 1.88 0.20 10.64
N ILE A 202 2.13 -1.04 11.02
CA ILE A 202 1.33 -1.79 11.98
C ILE A 202 2.26 -2.33 13.07
N PRO A 203 2.06 -2.00 14.35
CA PRO A 203 2.85 -2.60 15.42
C PRO A 203 2.55 -4.10 15.55
N VAL A 204 3.59 -4.91 15.65
CA VAL A 204 3.51 -6.36 15.82
C VAL A 204 4.42 -6.77 16.97
N ASN A 205 3.86 -7.52 17.92
CA ASN A 205 4.57 -8.07 19.08
C ASN A 205 5.43 -9.29 18.69
N PRO A 206 6.31 -9.78 19.58
CA PRO A 206 7.14 -10.94 19.30
C PRO A 206 6.26 -12.19 19.11
N GLY A 207 6.56 -13.00 18.10
CA GLY A 207 5.83 -14.23 17.81
C GLY A 207 5.48 -14.39 16.34
N ARG A 208 4.57 -15.32 16.07
CA ARG A 208 3.93 -15.55 14.77
C ARG A 208 2.53 -14.97 14.81
N HIS A 209 2.22 -14.11 13.85
CA HIS A 209 0.99 -13.36 13.79
C HIS A 209 0.40 -13.36 12.39
N ASN A 210 -0.92 -13.36 12.31
CA ASN A 210 -1.64 -13.05 11.09
C ASN A 210 -2.12 -11.60 11.15
N VAL A 211 -1.57 -10.76 10.27
CA VAL A 211 -1.91 -9.35 10.18
C VAL A 211 -2.84 -9.13 8.99
N THR A 212 -4.02 -8.57 9.25
CA THR A 212 -5.00 -8.22 8.21
C THR A 212 -5.18 -6.71 8.16
N CYS A 213 -4.86 -6.10 7.02
CA CYS A 213 -5.19 -4.72 6.72
C CYS A 213 -6.42 -4.71 5.79
N TYR A 214 -7.49 -4.00 6.15
CA TYR A 214 -8.75 -4.02 5.41
C TYR A 214 -9.39 -2.64 5.30
N TYR A 215 -10.15 -2.43 4.23
CA TYR A 215 -10.85 -1.19 3.95
C TYR A 215 -12.25 -1.23 4.56
N ASP A 216 -12.56 -0.26 5.44
CA ASP A 216 -13.85 -0.15 6.14
C ASP A 216 -14.40 1.29 6.09
N PRO A 217 -14.97 1.68 4.92
CA PRO A 217 -15.44 3.04 4.68
C PRO A 217 -16.73 3.34 5.44
N GLU A 218 -16.71 4.37 6.28
CA GLU A 218 -17.90 4.77 7.06
C GLU A 218 -19.00 5.32 6.15
N THR A 219 -18.61 5.99 5.07
CA THR A 219 -19.52 6.58 4.07
C THR A 219 -20.36 5.50 3.38
N PHE A 220 -19.76 4.37 3.03
CA PHE A 220 -20.46 3.23 2.45
C PHE A 220 -21.50 2.66 3.42
N ARG A 221 -21.14 2.48 4.70
CA ARG A 221 -22.06 1.99 5.73
C ARG A 221 -23.25 2.93 5.92
N LYS A 222 -23.01 4.24 5.98
CA LYS A 222 -24.08 5.25 6.04
C LYS A 222 -24.98 5.21 4.80
N GLY A 223 -24.38 5.14 3.61
CA GLY A 223 -25.11 5.01 2.35
C GLY A 223 -26.00 3.77 2.29
N LEU A 224 -25.49 2.62 2.74
CA LEU A 224 -26.25 1.38 2.81
C LEU A 224 -27.50 1.52 3.71
N HIS A 225 -27.36 2.13 4.89
CA HIS A 225 -28.50 2.38 5.78
C HIS A 225 -29.54 3.31 5.13
N ILE A 226 -29.11 4.39 4.48
CA ILE A 226 -30.00 5.31 3.76
C ILE A 226 -30.75 4.58 2.64
N SER A 227 -30.04 3.78 1.82
CA SER A 227 -30.65 3.01 0.74
C SER A 227 -31.66 1.99 1.25
N LEU A 228 -31.38 1.32 2.37
CA LEU A 228 -32.31 0.37 2.98
C LEU A 228 -33.59 1.07 3.48
N VAL A 229 -33.46 2.24 4.11
CA VAL A 229 -34.61 3.04 4.55
C VAL A 229 -35.43 3.53 3.35
N ALA A 230 -34.77 4.05 2.32
CA ALA A 230 -35.44 4.50 1.09
C ALA A 230 -36.18 3.35 0.39
N LEU A 231 -35.57 2.17 0.33
CA LEU A 231 -36.19 0.96 -0.22
C LEU A 231 -37.42 0.55 0.59
N ALA A 232 -37.32 0.52 1.93
CA ALA A 232 -38.45 0.21 2.80
C ALA A 232 -39.62 1.19 2.64
N LEU A 233 -39.33 2.49 2.55
CA LEU A 233 -40.34 3.53 2.30
C LEU A 233 -41.00 3.36 0.92
N THR A 234 -40.22 3.02 -0.09
CA THR A 234 -40.74 2.80 -1.45
C THR A 234 -41.66 1.59 -1.49
N ILE A 235 -41.27 0.49 -0.84
CA ILE A 235 -42.09 -0.71 -0.70
C ILE A 235 -43.40 -0.38 0.04
N ALA A 236 -43.34 0.37 1.15
CA ALA A 236 -44.52 0.78 1.90
C ALA A 236 -45.47 1.66 1.05
N LEU A 237 -44.95 2.62 0.30
CA LEU A 237 -45.73 3.45 -0.62
C LEU A 237 -46.44 2.62 -1.69
N VAL A 238 -45.74 1.66 -2.30
CA VAL A 238 -46.33 0.75 -3.30
C VAL A 238 -47.46 -0.08 -2.67
N PHE A 239 -47.26 -0.66 -1.49
CA PHE A 239 -48.29 -1.45 -0.80
C PHE A 239 -49.51 -0.60 -0.40
N THR A 240 -49.32 0.61 0.11
CA THR A 240 -50.43 1.52 0.44
C THR A 240 -51.21 1.92 -0.82
N GLY A 241 -50.53 2.20 -1.94
CA GLY A 241 -51.15 2.48 -3.23
C GLY A 241 -52.02 1.31 -3.74
N PHE A 242 -51.49 0.08 -3.67
CA PHE A 242 -52.26 -1.12 -4.02
C PHE A 242 -53.47 -1.35 -3.10
N ALA A 243 -53.31 -1.12 -1.79
CA ALA A 243 -54.40 -1.25 -0.82
C ALA A 243 -55.52 -0.22 -1.07
N ILE A 244 -55.17 1.01 -1.46
CA ILE A 244 -56.13 2.05 -1.82
C ILE A 244 -56.86 1.72 -3.13
N GLN A 245 -56.16 1.24 -4.15
CA GLN A 245 -56.79 0.83 -5.42
C GLN A 245 -57.78 -0.33 -5.24
N ARG A 246 -57.45 -1.32 -4.39
CA ARG A 246 -58.37 -2.43 -4.07
C ARG A 246 -59.63 -1.99 -3.31
N LYS A 247 -59.63 -0.81 -2.68
CA LYS A 247 -60.76 -0.27 -1.92
C LYS A 247 -61.71 0.63 -2.73
N LYS A 248 -61.43 0.90 -4.02
CA LYS A 248 -62.40 1.59 -4.88
C LYS A 248 -63.44 0.56 -5.37
N PRO A 249 -64.72 0.63 -4.94
CA PRO A 249 -65.78 -0.18 -5.55
C PRO A 249 -66.08 0.33 -6.97
N LEU A 250 -66.47 -0.61 -7.86
CA LEU A 250 -67.05 -0.33 -9.18
C LEU A 250 -68.38 0.42 -9.08
#